data_AF-A0AAV6YSR0-F1
#
_entry.id   AF-A0AAV6YSR0-F1
#
_cell.length_a   1.000
_cell.length_b   1.000
_cell.length_c   1.000
_cell.angle_alpha   90.00
_cell.angle_beta   90.00
_cell.angle_gamma   90.00
#
_symmetry.space_group_name_H-M   'P 1'
#
loop_
_entity.id
_entity.type
_entity.pdbx_description
1 polymer ?
#
loop_
_entity_poly.entity_id
_entity_poly.type
_entity_poly.pdbx_seq_one_letter_code
_entity_poly.pdbx_strand_id
1 'polypeptide(L)'
;MVFVWYHCDGIEPTWSVPEQEEITSKEWIYRGRTEHYINAHIEEIPENAADIAHLAFLHEPGLLSGVDLRYTKSGIWDFFKHTWKVRWEPEPPPNKHCSQMFVQHASLVFGKHFSLLDVDVVARQVGPGIVLLQFCHSFLGRGMIVHCVTPVEPLLQRVSHSIYYQRNIPAIVPKFILKAECIQFERDVMIWNNKKYISKPLLVKEDAAIQKHRRWYSQFYSENSPKLNFQEDGLDW
;
A
#
# COMPACT_ATOMS: atom_id res chain seq x y z
N MET A 1 10.33 -15.55 3.86
CA MET A 1 9.81 -14.63 4.89
C MET A 1 9.31 -15.47 6.05
N VAL A 2 9.20 -14.91 7.25
CA VAL A 2 8.63 -15.61 8.42
C VAL A 2 7.40 -14.81 8.85
N PHE A 3 6.27 -15.49 8.97
CA PHE A 3 5.00 -14.92 9.43
C PHE A 3 4.61 -15.58 10.75
N VAL A 4 3.94 -14.83 11.60
CA VAL A 4 3.42 -15.29 12.89
C VAL A 4 1.92 -15.03 12.91
N TRP A 5 1.15 -16.02 13.36
CA TRP A 5 -0.28 -15.87 13.57
C TRP A 5 -0.55 -15.25 14.94
N TYR A 6 -1.47 -14.29 14.98
CA TYR A 6 -1.95 -13.69 16.21
C TYR A 6 -3.47 -13.62 16.19
N HIS A 7 -4.08 -14.09 17.28
CA HIS A 7 -5.49 -13.91 17.57
C HIS A 7 -5.62 -13.68 19.08
N CYS A 8 -6.28 -12.59 19.51
CA CYS A 8 -6.37 -12.25 20.93
C CYS A 8 -7.09 -13.33 21.77
N ASP A 9 -8.05 -14.03 21.16
CA ASP A 9 -8.75 -15.17 21.78
C ASP A 9 -8.01 -16.53 21.64
N GLY A 10 -6.80 -16.55 21.09
CA GLY A 10 -6.02 -17.79 20.92
C GLY A 10 -6.57 -18.77 19.88
N ILE A 11 -7.39 -18.29 18.93
CA ILE A 11 -7.91 -19.13 17.84
C ILE A 11 -6.79 -19.47 16.86
N GLU A 12 -6.75 -20.73 16.40
CA GLU A 12 -5.82 -21.22 15.38
C GLU A 12 -5.97 -20.50 14.02
N PRO A 13 -4.94 -20.50 13.15
CA PRO A 13 -5.02 -19.92 11.82
C PRO A 13 -6.22 -20.42 11.00
N THR A 14 -7.07 -19.49 10.56
CA THR A 14 -8.24 -19.79 9.71
C THR A 14 -7.95 -19.57 8.22
N TRP A 15 -6.80 -18.99 7.89
CA TRP A 15 -6.32 -18.75 6.54
C TRP A 15 -4.78 -18.73 6.52
N SER A 16 -4.22 -18.87 5.33
CA SER A 16 -2.78 -18.89 5.09
C SER A 16 -2.38 -17.84 4.06
N VAL A 17 -1.17 -17.31 4.17
CA VAL A 17 -0.59 -16.45 3.13
C VAL A 17 -0.38 -17.29 1.86
N PRO A 18 -0.90 -16.87 0.70
CA PRO A 18 -0.76 -17.63 -0.54
C PRO A 18 0.69 -17.72 -0.97
N GLU A 19 1.13 -18.92 -1.33
CA GLU A 19 2.45 -19.13 -1.92
C GLU A 19 2.54 -18.42 -3.29
N GLN A 20 3.70 -17.85 -3.59
CA GLN A 20 3.98 -17.20 -4.87
C GLN A 20 4.90 -18.11 -5.68
N GLU A 21 4.33 -18.79 -6.68
CA GLU A 21 5.00 -19.84 -7.46
C GLU A 21 6.27 -19.32 -8.13
N GLU A 22 6.26 -18.09 -8.64
CA GLU A 22 7.41 -17.46 -9.28
C GLU A 22 8.57 -17.26 -8.31
N ILE A 23 8.29 -17.05 -7.02
CA ILE A 23 9.32 -16.88 -5.98
C ILE A 23 9.86 -18.26 -5.55
N THR A 24 8.99 -19.25 -5.37
CA THR A 24 9.40 -20.60 -4.90
C THR A 24 10.14 -21.39 -5.97
N SER A 25 9.72 -21.27 -7.24
CA SER A 25 10.44 -21.77 -8.42
C SER A 25 11.75 -21.01 -8.69
N LYS A 26 12.00 -19.89 -8.00
CA LYS A 26 13.14 -18.98 -8.16
C LYS A 26 13.21 -18.28 -9.52
N GLU A 27 12.10 -18.24 -10.27
CA GLU A 27 12.00 -17.38 -11.46
C GLU A 27 12.13 -15.91 -11.07
N TRP A 28 11.49 -15.54 -9.96
CA TRP A 28 11.65 -14.25 -9.31
C TRP A 28 12.58 -14.39 -8.11
N ILE A 29 13.58 -13.53 -8.06
CA ILE A 29 14.58 -13.52 -6.99
C ILE A 29 14.50 -12.22 -6.21
N TYR A 30 14.90 -12.27 -4.94
CA TYR A 30 14.97 -11.09 -4.09
C TYR A 30 15.93 -10.04 -4.67
N ARG A 31 15.49 -8.76 -4.70
CA ARG A 31 16.27 -7.65 -5.27
C ARG A 31 16.53 -6.49 -4.31
N GLY A 32 15.91 -6.48 -3.14
CA GLY A 32 16.14 -5.46 -2.12
C GLY A 32 14.98 -5.31 -1.15
N ARG A 33 15.20 -4.48 -0.13
CA ARG A 33 14.22 -4.14 0.89
C ARG A 33 14.37 -2.71 1.37
N THR A 34 13.25 -2.06 1.68
CA THR A 34 13.20 -0.83 2.49
C THR A 34 12.38 -1.04 3.75
N GLU A 35 12.53 -0.16 4.73
CA GLU A 35 11.80 -0.19 5.99
C GLU A 35 11.51 1.21 6.49
N HIS A 36 10.32 1.41 7.05
CA HIS A 36 9.81 2.69 7.54
C HIS A 36 9.09 2.49 8.88
N TYR A 37 9.16 3.49 9.75
CA TYR A 37 8.36 3.58 10.97
C TYR A 37 7.30 4.67 10.81
N ILE A 38 6.06 4.36 11.17
CA ILE A 38 4.88 5.19 10.87
C ILE A 38 4.06 5.35 12.14
N ASN A 39 3.76 6.59 12.50
CA ASN A 39 2.96 6.95 13.67
C ASN A 39 1.47 6.99 13.28
N ALA A 40 0.86 5.83 13.12
CA ALA A 40 -0.55 5.69 12.76
C ALA A 40 -1.13 4.38 13.32
N HIS A 41 -2.46 4.27 13.32
CA HIS A 41 -3.11 2.98 13.56
C HIS A 41 -2.89 2.06 12.35
N ILE A 42 -2.70 0.75 12.56
CA ILE A 42 -2.38 -0.20 11.49
C ILE A 42 -3.38 -0.17 10.32
N GLU A 43 -4.67 0.03 10.60
CA GLU A 43 -5.74 0.09 9.58
C GLU A 43 -5.56 1.26 8.60
N GLU A 44 -4.93 2.36 9.01
CA GLU A 44 -4.81 3.56 8.19
C GLU A 44 -3.87 3.37 6.99
N ILE A 45 -2.96 2.41 7.06
CA ILE A 45 -2.01 2.11 5.97
C ILE A 45 -2.72 1.40 4.81
N PRO A 46 -3.39 0.24 5.00
CA PRO A 46 -4.14 -0.42 3.94
C PRO A 46 -5.40 0.34 3.50
N GLU A 47 -5.97 1.24 4.33
CA GLU A 47 -7.09 2.09 3.92
C GLU A 47 -6.77 2.95 2.67
N ASN A 48 -5.50 3.29 2.43
CA ASN A 48 -5.07 3.98 1.21
C ASN A 48 -5.46 3.21 -0.07
N ALA A 49 -5.60 1.88 -0.03
CA ALA A 49 -6.04 1.12 -1.20
C ALA A 49 -7.50 1.45 -1.60
N ALA A 50 -8.31 1.92 -0.65
CA ALA A 50 -9.70 2.29 -0.84
C ALA A 50 -9.91 3.82 -0.96
N ASP A 51 -8.95 4.63 -0.55
CA ASP A 51 -8.91 6.07 -0.85
C ASP A 51 -8.37 6.27 -2.27
N ILE A 52 -9.24 6.42 -3.27
CA ILE A 52 -8.77 6.59 -4.66
C ILE A 52 -8.27 8.01 -4.91
N ALA A 53 -8.77 9.00 -4.16
CA ALA A 53 -8.49 10.40 -4.41
C ALA A 53 -7.04 10.76 -4.09
N HIS A 54 -6.44 10.18 -3.04
CA HIS A 54 -5.06 10.50 -2.66
C HIS A 54 -4.05 10.27 -3.80
N LEU A 55 -4.28 9.30 -4.68
CA LEU A 55 -3.39 8.99 -5.81
C LEU A 55 -3.16 10.21 -6.71
N ALA A 56 -4.23 10.96 -6.99
CA ALA A 56 -4.13 12.17 -7.80
C ALA A 56 -3.40 13.30 -7.08
N PHE A 57 -3.37 13.34 -5.74
CA PHE A 57 -2.75 14.43 -4.99
C PHE A 57 -1.31 14.12 -4.54
N LEU A 58 -1.02 12.88 -4.16
CA LEU A 58 0.27 12.47 -3.59
C LEU A 58 1.19 11.80 -4.62
N HIS A 59 0.62 11.12 -5.63
CA HIS A 59 1.38 10.32 -6.60
C HIS A 59 1.39 10.93 -8.01
N GLU A 60 0.66 12.03 -8.25
CA GLU A 60 0.77 12.80 -9.50
C GLU A 60 2.16 13.44 -9.68
N PRO A 61 2.81 14.03 -8.65
CA PRO A 61 4.15 14.57 -8.83
C PRO A 61 5.18 13.48 -9.18
N GLY A 62 6.00 13.74 -10.21
CA GLY A 62 7.01 12.80 -10.67
C GLY A 62 8.01 12.37 -9.59
N LEU A 63 8.70 11.25 -9.81
CA LEU A 63 9.68 10.68 -8.86
C LEU A 63 10.82 11.66 -8.49
N LEU A 64 11.18 12.54 -9.42
CA LEU A 64 12.23 13.56 -9.21
C LEU A 64 11.77 14.72 -8.33
N SER A 65 10.47 14.85 -8.05
CA SER A 65 9.91 15.89 -7.17
C SER A 65 10.18 15.65 -5.68
N GLY A 66 10.87 14.56 -5.33
CA GLY A 66 11.24 14.24 -3.95
C GLY A 66 10.05 13.81 -3.08
N VAL A 67 10.25 13.87 -1.76
CA VAL A 67 9.34 13.37 -0.73
C VAL A 67 8.53 14.46 -0.03
N ASP A 68 9.05 15.70 -0.02
CA ASP A 68 8.43 16.82 0.68
C ASP A 68 7.30 17.42 -0.14
N LEU A 69 6.06 17.10 0.24
CA LEU A 69 4.83 17.52 -0.43
C LEU A 69 4.69 19.05 -0.60
N ARG A 70 5.41 19.87 0.18
CA ARG A 70 5.38 21.34 0.05
C ARG A 70 6.05 21.82 -1.24
N TYR A 71 6.94 21.02 -1.81
CA TYR A 71 7.77 21.39 -2.95
C TYR A 71 7.58 20.45 -4.16
N THR A 72 6.68 19.47 -4.07
CA THR A 72 6.51 18.47 -5.14
C THR A 72 5.80 19.02 -6.37
N LYS A 73 4.97 20.06 -6.23
CA LYS A 73 4.33 20.76 -7.35
C LYS A 73 5.32 21.71 -8.02
N SER A 74 5.89 21.25 -9.14
CA SER A 74 6.74 22.07 -10.01
C SER A 74 6.17 22.06 -11.43
N GLY A 75 5.96 23.24 -12.02
CA GLY A 75 5.43 23.39 -13.38
C GLY A 75 6.34 22.84 -14.49
N ILE A 76 7.54 22.35 -14.13
CA ILE A 76 8.48 21.70 -15.04
C ILE A 76 7.87 20.41 -15.66
N TRP A 77 6.92 19.76 -14.98
CA TRP A 77 6.35 18.47 -15.40
C TRP A 77 4.89 18.53 -15.88
N ASP A 78 4.32 19.72 -16.08
CA ASP A 78 2.91 19.89 -16.49
C ASP A 78 2.56 19.21 -17.84
N PHE A 79 3.57 18.93 -18.65
CA PHE A 79 3.44 18.19 -19.91
C PHE A 79 3.21 16.67 -19.72
N PHE A 80 3.49 16.14 -18.53
CA PHE A 80 3.38 14.74 -18.17
C PHE A 80 2.22 14.54 -17.20
N LYS A 81 1.14 13.92 -17.68
CA LYS A 81 -0.08 13.69 -16.90
C LYS A 81 -0.32 12.22 -16.69
N HIS A 82 -0.92 11.90 -15.56
CA HIS A 82 -1.26 10.55 -15.16
C HIS A 82 -2.77 10.40 -15.09
N THR A 83 -3.29 9.33 -15.69
CA THR A 83 -4.67 8.92 -15.49
C THR A 83 -4.69 7.59 -14.78
N TRP A 84 -5.45 7.52 -13.70
CA TRP A 84 -5.57 6.34 -12.85
C TRP A 84 -6.99 5.82 -12.97
N LYS A 85 -7.15 4.56 -13.40
CA LYS A 85 -8.39 3.83 -13.20
C LYS A 85 -8.19 2.89 -12.04
N VAL A 86 -8.94 3.12 -10.97
CA VAL A 86 -8.78 2.40 -9.72
C VAL A 86 -10.08 1.74 -9.32
N ARG A 87 -9.98 0.50 -8.87
CA ARG A 87 -11.09 -0.23 -8.27
C ARG A 87 -10.57 -1.01 -7.08
N TRP A 88 -11.22 -0.84 -5.93
CA TRP A 88 -10.99 -1.64 -4.75
C TRP A 88 -12.21 -2.51 -4.43
N GLU A 89 -11.99 -3.77 -4.07
CA GLU A 89 -13.05 -4.67 -3.60
C GLU A 89 -12.54 -5.80 -2.70
N PRO A 90 -13.35 -6.27 -1.72
CA PRO A 90 -13.04 -7.47 -0.96
C PRO A 90 -13.22 -8.74 -1.81
N GLU A 91 -12.41 -9.76 -1.58
CA GLU A 91 -12.54 -11.04 -2.28
C GLU A 91 -13.73 -11.87 -1.73
N PRO A 92 -14.43 -12.63 -2.58
CA PRO A 92 -15.49 -13.54 -2.15
C PRO A 92 -14.90 -14.76 -1.40
N PRO A 93 -15.74 -15.54 -0.67
CA PRO A 93 -15.30 -16.81 -0.11
C PRO A 93 -14.70 -17.74 -1.19
N PRO A 94 -13.62 -18.49 -0.85
CA PRO A 94 -13.06 -18.69 0.49
C PRO A 94 -12.12 -17.58 0.99
N ASN A 95 -11.78 -16.59 0.16
CA ASN A 95 -10.75 -15.59 0.46
C ASN A 95 -11.29 -14.32 1.15
N LYS A 96 -12.27 -14.43 2.04
CA LYS A 96 -12.89 -13.25 2.70
C LYS A 96 -11.89 -12.37 3.47
N HIS A 97 -10.77 -12.95 3.88
CA HIS A 97 -9.64 -12.27 4.53
C HIS A 97 -8.77 -11.46 3.55
N CYS A 98 -9.07 -11.46 2.25
CA CYS A 98 -8.35 -10.74 1.21
C CYS A 98 -9.18 -9.60 0.60
N SER A 99 -8.49 -8.60 0.06
CA SER A 99 -9.08 -7.59 -0.82
C SER A 99 -8.12 -7.26 -1.96
N GLN A 100 -8.64 -6.74 -3.06
CA GLN A 100 -7.87 -6.38 -4.24
C GLN A 100 -8.10 -4.94 -4.65
N MET A 101 -7.01 -4.27 -5.00
CA MET A 101 -7.00 -2.98 -5.67
C MET A 101 -6.39 -3.18 -7.06
N PHE A 102 -7.13 -2.79 -8.09
CA PHE A 102 -6.66 -2.75 -9.46
C PHE A 102 -6.36 -1.31 -9.81
N VAL A 103 -5.15 -1.04 -10.26
CA VAL A 103 -4.71 0.28 -10.69
C VAL A 103 -4.21 0.15 -12.12
N GLN A 104 -4.93 0.76 -13.05
CA GLN A 104 -4.45 0.96 -14.41
C GLN A 104 -3.93 2.39 -14.50
N HIS A 105 -2.61 2.50 -14.68
CA HIS A 105 -1.94 3.76 -14.86
C HIS A 105 -1.66 3.99 -16.33
N ALA A 106 -2.16 5.10 -16.87
CA ALA A 106 -1.84 5.53 -18.23
C ALA A 106 -1.18 6.91 -18.21
N SER A 107 -0.08 7.01 -18.97
CA SER A 107 0.73 8.22 -19.04
C SER A 107 0.46 9.01 -20.31
N LEU A 108 0.21 10.31 -20.14
CA LEU A 108 0.00 11.27 -21.22
C LEU A 108 1.22 12.20 -21.29
N VAL A 109 1.94 12.18 -22.41
CA VAL A 109 3.07 13.08 -22.68
C VAL A 109 2.66 14.06 -23.77
N PHE A 110 2.69 15.37 -23.47
CA PHE A 110 2.18 16.41 -24.36
C PHE A 110 0.73 16.16 -24.83
N GLY A 111 -0.10 15.61 -23.95
CA GLY A 111 -1.51 15.29 -24.25
C GLY A 111 -1.71 14.05 -25.14
N LYS A 112 -0.65 13.33 -25.53
CA LYS A 112 -0.74 12.07 -26.27
C LYS A 112 -0.48 10.89 -25.35
N HIS A 113 -1.25 9.82 -25.49
CA HIS A 113 -1.08 8.59 -24.72
C HIS A 113 0.16 7.83 -25.17
N PHE A 114 1.04 7.49 -24.23
CA PHE A 114 2.25 6.71 -24.45
C PHE A 114 2.11 5.35 -23.77
N SER A 115 1.60 4.36 -24.51
CA SER A 115 1.32 3.00 -23.99
C SER A 115 2.55 2.25 -23.45
N LEU A 116 3.76 2.64 -23.86
CA LEU A 116 5.01 2.07 -23.32
C LEU A 116 5.29 2.45 -21.87
N LEU A 117 4.55 3.42 -21.32
CA LEU A 117 4.65 3.90 -19.94
C LEU A 117 3.43 3.48 -19.10
N ASP A 118 2.52 2.69 -19.67
CA ASP A 118 1.36 2.20 -18.94
C ASP A 118 1.78 1.11 -17.97
N VAL A 119 1.27 1.19 -16.75
CA VAL A 119 1.55 0.24 -15.68
C VAL A 119 0.24 -0.30 -15.16
N ASP A 120 0.07 -1.62 -15.25
CA ASP A 120 -1.00 -2.31 -14.53
C ASP A 120 -0.44 -2.82 -13.20
N VAL A 121 -1.08 -2.39 -12.11
CA VAL A 121 -0.74 -2.80 -10.75
C VAL A 121 -1.95 -3.47 -10.11
N VAL A 122 -1.70 -4.63 -9.50
CA VAL A 122 -2.67 -5.34 -8.68
C VAL A 122 -2.11 -5.40 -7.27
N ALA A 123 -2.75 -4.69 -6.34
CA ALA A 123 -2.44 -4.80 -4.92
C ALA A 123 -3.43 -5.79 -4.29
N ARG A 124 -2.94 -6.95 -3.88
CA ARG A 124 -3.73 -7.93 -3.13
C ARG A 124 -3.36 -7.86 -1.66
N GLN A 125 -4.27 -7.37 -0.83
CA GLN A 125 -4.11 -7.39 0.61
C GLN A 125 -4.53 -8.76 1.16
N VAL A 126 -3.72 -9.33 2.04
CA VAL A 126 -3.95 -10.61 2.72
C VAL A 126 -3.95 -10.35 4.23
N GLY A 127 -5.13 -10.40 4.85
CA GLY A 127 -5.29 -10.08 6.25
C GLY A 127 -5.01 -8.59 6.57
N PRO A 128 -4.69 -8.27 7.83
CA PRO A 128 -4.58 -6.88 8.28
C PRO A 128 -3.25 -6.19 7.94
N GLY A 129 -2.20 -6.94 7.56
CA GLY A 129 -0.82 -6.41 7.52
C GLY A 129 0.05 -6.88 6.37
N ILE A 130 -0.48 -7.56 5.35
CA ILE A 130 0.31 -8.02 4.19
C ILE A 130 -0.34 -7.51 2.92
N VAL A 131 0.45 -6.88 2.04
CA VAL A 131 0.01 -6.50 0.69
C VAL A 131 1.00 -7.06 -0.33
N LEU A 132 0.48 -7.78 -1.31
CA LEU A 132 1.23 -8.27 -2.47
C LEU A 132 0.97 -7.30 -3.63
N LEU A 133 1.94 -6.44 -3.90
CA LEU A 133 1.87 -5.47 -4.98
C LEU A 133 2.50 -6.07 -6.23
N GLN A 134 1.68 -6.57 -7.14
CA GLN A 134 2.11 -7.11 -8.42
C GLN A 134 2.07 -6.01 -9.48
N PHE A 135 3.16 -5.83 -10.20
CA PHE A 135 3.23 -4.86 -11.28
C PHE A 135 3.66 -5.55 -12.57
N CYS A 136 2.87 -5.31 -13.62
CA CYS A 136 3.09 -5.84 -14.95
C CYS A 136 3.42 -4.67 -15.88
N HIS A 137 4.61 -4.69 -16.45
CA HIS A 137 5.02 -3.70 -17.43
C HIS A 137 5.47 -4.38 -18.72
N SER A 138 4.87 -3.98 -19.83
CA SER A 138 5.13 -4.57 -21.15
C SER A 138 6.60 -4.59 -21.55
N PHE A 139 7.38 -3.62 -21.05
CA PHE A 139 8.82 -3.49 -21.36
C PHE A 139 9.75 -3.84 -20.20
N LEU A 140 9.34 -3.61 -18.95
CA LEU A 140 10.24 -3.72 -17.79
C LEU A 140 10.16 -5.10 -17.13
N GLY A 141 9.16 -5.90 -17.54
CA GLY A 141 8.91 -7.23 -17.01
C GLY A 141 7.83 -7.22 -15.94
N ARG A 142 7.82 -8.30 -15.16
CA ARG A 142 6.87 -8.55 -14.09
C ARG A 142 7.61 -8.74 -12.78
N GLY A 143 6.99 -8.32 -11.69
CA GLY A 143 7.46 -8.66 -10.36
C GLY A 143 6.51 -8.22 -9.28
N MET A 144 7.02 -8.28 -8.05
CA MET A 144 6.21 -8.06 -6.87
C MET A 144 6.98 -7.32 -5.80
N ILE A 145 6.32 -6.39 -5.14
CA ILE A 145 6.75 -5.86 -3.85
C ILE A 145 5.82 -6.45 -2.80
N VAL A 146 6.40 -7.08 -1.79
CA VAL A 146 5.66 -7.57 -0.62
C VAL A 146 5.76 -6.52 0.48
N HIS A 147 4.64 -5.91 0.82
CA HIS A 147 4.52 -4.97 1.93
C HIS A 147 4.10 -5.75 3.17
N CYS A 148 4.80 -5.53 4.28
CA CYS A 148 4.43 -6.07 5.58
C CYS A 148 4.37 -4.97 6.60
N VAL A 149 3.20 -4.79 7.20
CA VAL A 149 2.94 -3.87 8.31
C VAL A 149 2.95 -4.69 9.59
N THR A 150 3.88 -4.38 10.49
CA THR A 150 3.98 -5.01 11.81
C THR A 150 3.73 -3.97 12.89
N PRO A 151 2.69 -4.13 13.73
CA PRO A 151 2.54 -3.30 14.91
C PRO A 151 3.72 -3.45 15.86
N VAL A 152 4.35 -2.33 16.19
CA VAL A 152 5.37 -2.22 17.24
C VAL A 152 4.70 -1.72 18.53
N GLU A 153 3.81 -0.74 18.38
CA GLU A 153 2.94 -0.20 19.44
C GLU A 153 1.55 0.10 18.84
N PRO A 154 0.51 0.43 19.63
CA PRO A 154 -0.84 0.67 19.11
C PRO A 154 -0.91 1.73 17.99
N LEU A 155 -0.04 2.75 18.04
CA LEU A 155 0.04 3.82 17.06
C LEU A 155 1.42 3.92 16.39
N LEU A 156 2.25 2.87 16.49
CA LEU A 156 3.56 2.80 15.84
C LEU A 156 3.69 1.51 15.01
N GLN A 157 3.82 1.67 13.71
CA GLN A 157 3.87 0.57 12.75
C GLN A 157 5.23 0.52 12.07
N ARG A 158 5.82 -0.67 11.97
CA ARG A 158 6.99 -0.92 11.12
C ARG A 158 6.52 -1.51 9.80
N VAL A 159 6.78 -0.80 8.70
CA VAL A 159 6.44 -1.23 7.35
C VAL A 159 7.70 -1.61 6.58
N SER A 160 7.74 -2.83 6.05
CA SER A 160 8.83 -3.30 5.19
C SER A 160 8.34 -3.58 3.77
N HIS A 161 9.11 -3.15 2.78
CA HIS A 161 8.87 -3.47 1.36
C HIS A 161 9.97 -4.39 0.88
N SER A 162 9.65 -5.61 0.46
CA SER A 162 10.62 -6.55 -0.13
C SER A 162 10.29 -6.79 -1.59
N ILE A 163 11.23 -6.47 -2.50
CA ILE A 163 11.00 -6.64 -3.94
C ILE A 163 11.57 -7.95 -4.46
N TYR A 164 10.75 -8.66 -5.23
CA TYR A 164 11.08 -9.87 -5.96
C TYR A 164 10.86 -9.63 -7.46
N TYR A 165 11.84 -9.99 -8.28
CA TYR A 165 11.81 -9.68 -9.70
C TYR A 165 12.43 -10.77 -10.55
N GLN A 166 11.99 -10.85 -11.81
CA GLN A 166 12.49 -11.82 -12.78
C GLN A 166 14.04 -11.86 -12.80
N ARG A 167 14.59 -13.07 -12.78
CA ARG A 167 16.04 -13.30 -12.70
C ARG A 167 16.81 -12.71 -13.87
N ASN A 168 16.24 -12.77 -15.08
CA ASN A 168 16.86 -12.29 -16.32
C ASN A 168 16.88 -10.76 -16.46
N ILE A 169 16.16 -10.03 -15.61
CA ILE A 169 16.16 -8.56 -15.66
C ILE A 169 17.37 -8.00 -14.91
N PRO A 170 18.10 -7.01 -15.47
CA PRO A 170 19.21 -6.35 -14.79
C PRO A 170 18.79 -5.73 -13.46
N ALA A 171 19.58 -5.93 -12.40
CA ALA A 171 19.23 -5.52 -11.03
C ALA A 171 19.01 -4.01 -10.85
N ILE A 172 19.48 -3.17 -11.78
CA ILE A 172 19.23 -1.72 -11.77
C ILE A 172 17.74 -1.40 -11.91
N VAL A 173 16.99 -2.19 -12.69
CA VAL A 173 15.55 -1.98 -12.93
C VAL A 173 14.74 -2.16 -11.65
N PRO A 174 14.75 -3.32 -10.95
CA PRO A 174 14.00 -3.47 -9.71
C PRO A 174 14.52 -2.56 -8.59
N LYS A 175 15.81 -2.19 -8.57
CA LYS A 175 16.32 -1.19 -7.60
C LYS A 175 15.74 0.20 -7.84
N PHE A 176 15.59 0.61 -9.11
CA PHE A 176 14.93 1.85 -9.46
C PHE A 176 13.45 1.82 -9.06
N ILE A 177 12.75 0.72 -9.34
CA ILE A 177 11.34 0.54 -8.94
C ILE A 177 11.19 0.58 -7.42
N LEU A 178 12.05 -0.11 -6.67
CA LEU A 178 12.02 -0.07 -5.20
C LEU A 178 12.29 1.34 -4.67
N LYS A 179 13.21 2.10 -5.29
CA LYS A 179 13.47 3.49 -4.90
C LYS A 179 12.29 4.40 -5.22
N ALA A 180 11.64 4.18 -6.36
CA ALA A 180 10.44 4.91 -6.76
C ALA A 180 9.30 4.67 -5.75
N GLU A 181 9.04 3.41 -5.41
CA GLU A 181 8.08 3.01 -4.39
C GLU A 181 8.41 3.65 -3.04
N CYS A 182 9.67 3.58 -2.60
CA CYS A 182 10.12 4.20 -1.35
C CYS A 182 9.80 5.69 -1.29
N ILE A 183 10.02 6.44 -2.39
CA ILE A 183 9.73 7.87 -2.44
C ILE A 183 8.22 8.13 -2.37
N GLN A 184 7.42 7.35 -3.11
CA GLN A 184 5.97 7.47 -3.09
C GLN A 184 5.41 7.17 -1.69
N PHE A 185 5.86 6.07 -1.09
CA PHE A 185 5.46 5.69 0.25
C PHE A 185 5.88 6.72 1.32
N GLU A 186 7.07 7.32 1.21
CA GLU A 186 7.50 8.39 2.13
C GLU A 186 6.59 9.63 2.06
N ARG A 187 5.90 9.88 0.94
CA ARG A 187 4.87 10.92 0.84
C ARG A 187 3.62 10.55 1.63
N ASP A 188 3.21 9.28 1.60
CA ASP A 188 2.12 8.79 2.45
C ASP A 188 2.50 8.86 3.94
N VAL A 189 3.75 8.53 4.30
CA VAL A 189 4.27 8.66 5.67
C VAL A 189 4.16 10.09 6.18
N MET A 190 4.40 11.10 5.33
CA MET A 190 4.20 12.50 5.71
C MET A 190 2.74 12.78 6.09
N ILE A 191 1.77 12.16 5.43
CA ILE A 191 0.35 12.30 5.76
C ILE A 191 -0.01 11.51 7.01
N TRP A 192 0.37 10.23 7.09
CA TRP A 192 0.06 9.37 8.25
C TRP A 192 0.61 9.94 9.55
N ASN A 193 1.83 10.48 9.55
CA ASN A 193 2.44 11.05 10.76
C ASN A 193 1.83 12.40 11.18
N ASN A 194 1.00 13.03 10.34
CA ASN A 194 0.42 14.35 10.59
C ASN A 194 -1.11 14.37 10.44
N LYS A 195 -1.76 13.20 10.43
CA LYS A 195 -3.23 13.07 10.40
C LYS A 195 -3.75 12.51 11.72
N LYS A 196 -5.06 12.62 11.92
CA LYS A 196 -5.78 11.99 13.03
C LYS A 196 -6.75 10.96 12.47
N TYR A 197 -6.80 9.78 13.10
CA TYR A 197 -7.85 8.82 12.81
C TYR A 197 -9.22 9.37 13.24
N ILE A 198 -10.15 9.41 12.29
CA ILE A 198 -11.55 9.80 12.52
C ILE A 198 -12.41 8.57 12.28
N SER A 199 -13.10 8.08 13.33
CA SER A 199 -13.92 6.86 13.25
C SER A 199 -15.15 7.01 12.34
N LYS A 200 -15.74 8.20 12.32
CA LYS A 200 -16.90 8.57 11.49
C LYS A 200 -16.57 9.78 10.61
N PRO A 201 -15.79 9.60 9.53
CA PRO A 201 -15.42 10.68 8.63
C PRO A 201 -16.63 11.15 7.82
N LEU A 202 -16.62 12.41 7.39
CA LEU A 202 -17.56 12.92 6.39
C LEU A 202 -17.09 12.43 5.02
N LEU A 203 -17.92 11.64 4.34
CA LEU A 203 -17.59 11.01 3.07
C LEU A 203 -18.51 11.55 1.96
N VAL A 204 -17.95 11.81 0.78
CA VAL A 204 -18.73 12.01 -0.43
C VAL A 204 -18.98 10.68 -1.14
N LYS A 205 -19.78 10.69 -2.22
CA LYS A 205 -20.15 9.46 -2.95
C LYS A 205 -18.91 8.73 -3.50
N GLU A 206 -17.92 9.51 -3.90
CA GLU A 206 -16.66 9.05 -4.47
C GLU A 206 -15.80 8.29 -3.44
N ASP A 207 -15.99 8.55 -2.14
CA ASP A 207 -15.26 7.89 -1.04
C ASP A 207 -15.92 6.59 -0.55
N ALA A 208 -16.95 6.10 -1.24
CA ALA A 208 -17.73 4.94 -0.79
C ALA A 208 -16.88 3.67 -0.57
N ALA A 209 -15.73 3.55 -1.22
CA ALA A 209 -14.79 2.45 -1.02
C ALA A 209 -14.17 2.46 0.38
N ILE A 210 -13.90 3.63 0.99
CA ILE A 210 -13.35 3.75 2.35
C ILE A 210 -14.28 3.07 3.36
N GLN A 211 -15.59 3.37 3.31
CA GLN A 211 -16.54 2.75 4.22
C GLN A 211 -16.65 1.23 4.03
N LYS A 212 -16.55 0.75 2.78
CA LYS A 212 -16.52 -0.69 2.48
C LYS A 212 -15.25 -1.34 3.00
N HIS A 213 -14.09 -0.69 2.87
CA HIS A 213 -12.83 -1.15 3.43
C HIS A 213 -12.91 -1.29 4.94
N ARG A 214 -13.34 -0.26 5.68
CA ARG A 214 -13.47 -0.33 7.14
C ARG A 214 -14.39 -1.46 7.61
N ARG A 215 -15.52 -1.67 6.91
CA ARG A 215 -16.43 -2.80 7.20
C ARG A 215 -15.79 -4.16 6.95
N TRP A 216 -14.97 -4.27 5.90
CA TRP A 216 -14.22 -5.48 5.62
C TRP A 216 -13.10 -5.68 6.65
N TYR A 217 -12.36 -4.63 6.99
CA TYR A 217 -11.22 -4.66 7.91
C TYR A 217 -11.65 -4.96 9.35
N SER A 218 -12.86 -4.57 9.75
CA SER A 218 -13.38 -4.85 11.09
C SER A 218 -13.46 -6.35 11.43
N GLN A 219 -13.42 -7.24 10.43
CA GLN A 219 -13.39 -8.69 10.66
C GLN A 219 -12.11 -9.18 11.37
N PHE A 220 -11.04 -8.37 11.35
CA PHE A 220 -9.76 -8.70 12.00
C PHE A 220 -9.72 -8.32 13.48
N TYR A 221 -10.84 -7.80 14.01
CA TYR A 221 -11.01 -7.47 15.43
C TYR A 221 -12.18 -8.25 16.02
N SER A 222 -11.98 -8.81 17.20
CA SER A 222 -13.03 -9.38 18.06
C SER A 222 -13.36 -8.45 19.24
N GLU A 223 -14.39 -8.77 20.02
CA GLU A 223 -14.79 -8.00 21.21
C GLU A 223 -13.68 -7.89 22.26
N ASN A 224 -12.83 -8.92 22.35
CA ASN A 224 -11.70 -9.00 23.29
C ASN A 224 -10.41 -8.37 22.73
N SER A 225 -10.46 -7.77 21.53
CA SER A 225 -9.29 -7.09 20.97
C SER A 225 -8.81 -6.00 21.92
N PRO A 226 -7.50 -5.93 22.22
CA PRO A 226 -6.95 -4.90 23.08
C PRO A 226 -7.33 -3.51 22.57
N LYS A 227 -7.86 -2.67 23.47
CA LYS A 227 -8.20 -1.29 23.17
C LYS A 227 -7.12 -0.38 23.71
N LEU A 228 -6.78 0.66 22.96
CA LEU A 228 -5.93 1.72 23.46
C LEU A 228 -6.72 2.49 24.53
N ASN A 229 -6.40 2.26 25.80
CA ASN A 229 -6.86 3.11 26.90
C ASN A 229 -5.96 4.33 26.92
N PHE A 230 -6.46 5.47 26.43
CA PHE A 230 -5.80 6.75 26.65
C PHE A 230 -5.86 7.03 28.16
N GLN A 231 -4.75 6.84 28.88
CA GLN A 231 -4.56 7.55 30.12
C GLN A 231 -4.21 8.98 29.74
N GLU A 232 -5.09 9.93 30.08
CA GLU A 232 -4.64 11.31 30.28
C GLU A 232 -3.65 11.25 31.44
N ASP A 233 -2.36 11.06 31.11
CA ASP A 233 -1.29 11.37 32.03
C ASP A 233 -1.36 12.88 32.22
N GLY A 234 -2.06 13.30 33.27
CA GLY A 234 -2.32 14.68 33.55
C GLY A 234 -1.03 15.49 33.46
N LEU A 235 -1.04 16.50 32.60
CA LEU A 235 -1.17 17.91 32.99
C LEU A 235 -1.13 18.75 31.71
N ASP A 236 -2.14 19.59 31.54
CA ASP A 236 -2.10 20.92 30.91
C ASP A 236 -1.22 21.12 29.67
N TRP A 237 -1.87 21.42 28.54
CA TRP A 237 -2.21 22.82 28.23
C TRP A 237 -3.52 22.90 27.42
#